data_AF-A0AAV4U7E5-F1
#
_entry.id   AF-A0AAV4U7E5-F1
#
_cell.length_a   1.000
_cell.length_b   1.000
_cell.length_c   1.000
_cell.angle_alpha   90.00
_cell.angle_beta   90.00
_cell.angle_gamma   90.00
#
_symmetry.space_group_name_H-M   'P 1'
#
loop_
_entity.id
_entity.type
_entity.pdbx_description
1 polymer ?
#
loop_
_entity_poly.entity_id
_entity_poly.type
_entity_poly.pdbx_seq_one_letter_code
_entity_poly.pdbx_strand_id
1 'polypeptide(L)'
;MNSAGRTTSSIQESYNAILDFHFPWSDSSTSPPSFNEPITSQDFSQLTCEEVEGLISNIKPNKAEGIDGLPGEIIKEIFFANRNWFVNLLNYLLKNGIFPPC
;
A
#
# COMPACT_ATOMS: atom_id res chain seq x y z
N MET A 1 -7.60 4.76 -28.09
CA MET A 1 -6.63 3.68 -28.41
C MET A 1 -5.27 4.35 -28.44
N ASN A 2 -4.46 4.12 -27.40
CA ASN A 2 -3.12 4.69 -27.29
C ASN A 2 -2.20 3.46 -27.10
N SER A 3 -1.75 2.92 -28.23
CA SER A 3 -1.18 1.58 -28.38
C SER A 3 0.35 1.60 -28.44
N ALA A 4 0.99 2.14 -27.41
CA ALA A 4 2.44 2.02 -27.23
C ALA A 4 2.72 1.72 -25.76
N GLY A 5 2.85 0.44 -25.42
CA GLY A 5 3.40 0.04 -24.13
C GLY A 5 4.85 0.52 -24.06
N ARG A 6 5.20 1.28 -23.03
CA ARG A 6 6.57 1.75 -22.81
C ARG A 6 7.32 0.69 -22.01
N THR A 7 8.37 0.13 -22.59
CA THR A 7 9.29 -0.77 -21.86
C THR A 7 10.35 0.06 -21.16
N THR A 8 10.72 -0.34 -19.95
CA THR A 8 11.77 0.30 -19.16
C THR A 8 13.04 -0.55 -19.22
N SER A 9 14.20 0.10 -19.23
CA SER A 9 15.53 -0.53 -19.40
C SER A 9 16.36 -0.53 -18.12
N SER A 10 15.84 0.06 -17.05
CA SER A 10 16.46 0.06 -15.72
C SER A 10 15.40 0.05 -14.61
N ILE A 11 15.82 -0.32 -13.40
CA ILE A 11 14.93 -0.29 -12.23
C ILE A 11 14.46 1.14 -11.94
N GLN A 12 15.33 2.13 -12.11
CA GLN A 12 15.00 3.55 -11.93
C GLN A 12 13.94 4.01 -12.93
N GLU A 13 14.09 3.62 -14.20
CA GLU A 13 13.11 3.93 -15.24
C GLU A 13 11.76 3.24 -14.97
N SER A 14 11.80 2.03 -14.40
CA SER A 14 10.60 1.31 -13.97
C SER A 14 9.86 2.03 -12.84
N TYR A 15 10.58 2.51 -11.83
CA TYR A 15 9.99 3.32 -10.75
C TYR A 15 9.33 4.59 -11.29
N ASN A 16 10.06 5.35 -12.12
CA ASN A 16 9.54 6.60 -12.69
C ASN A 16 8.30 6.36 -13.55
N ALA A 17 8.27 5.30 -14.38
CA ALA A 17 7.13 4.99 -15.22
C ALA A 17 5.86 4.64 -14.42
N ILE A 18 6.01 3.91 -13.30
CA ILE A 18 4.89 3.59 -12.39
C ILE A 18 4.38 4.88 -11.74
N LEU A 19 5.28 5.74 -11.26
CA LEU A 19 4.92 6.99 -10.61
C LEU A 19 4.21 7.94 -11.58
N ASP A 20 4.71 8.12 -12.80
CA ASP A 20 4.11 8.98 -13.82
C ASP A 20 2.69 8.52 -14.20
N PHE A 21 2.45 7.21 -14.22
CA PHE A 21 1.14 6.66 -14.57
C PHE A 21 0.11 6.84 -13.45
N HIS A 22 0.50 6.58 -12.20
CA HIS A 22 -0.42 6.61 -11.07
C HIS A 22 -0.56 8.01 -10.43
N PHE A 23 0.47 8.84 -10.55
CA PHE A 23 0.56 10.17 -9.94
C PHE A 23 1.02 11.21 -10.98
N PRO A 24 0.23 11.47 -12.04
CA PRO A 24 0.59 12.47 -13.04
C PRO A 24 0.67 13.85 -12.40
N TRP A 25 1.86 14.44 -12.34
CA TRP A 25 2.11 15.75 -11.74
C TRP A 25 1.34 16.86 -12.47
N SER A 26 0.40 17.51 -11.79
CA SER A 26 -0.47 18.54 -12.39
C SER A 26 0.15 19.93 -12.42
N ASP A 27 1.19 20.22 -11.64
CA ASP A 27 1.74 21.57 -11.48
C ASP A 27 3.25 21.62 -11.65
N SER A 28 3.71 22.52 -12.53
CA SER A 28 5.12 22.73 -12.90
C SER A 28 6.00 23.33 -11.78
N SER A 29 5.46 23.47 -10.57
CA SER A 29 6.15 24.05 -9.41
C SER A 29 6.68 22.99 -8.44
N THR A 30 6.26 21.72 -8.56
CA THR A 30 6.69 20.65 -7.68
C THR A 30 7.65 19.73 -8.42
N SER A 31 8.92 19.75 -8.02
CA SER A 31 9.91 18.81 -8.56
C SER A 31 9.52 17.38 -8.15
N PRO A 32 9.69 16.37 -9.04
CA PRO A 32 9.47 14.99 -8.65
C PRO A 32 10.36 14.63 -7.46
N PRO A 33 9.87 13.82 -6.50
CA PRO A 33 10.66 13.40 -5.36
C PRO A 33 11.93 12.69 -5.84
N SER A 34 13.08 13.17 -5.37
CA SER A 34 14.38 12.57 -5.67
C SER A 34 14.57 11.35 -4.78
N PHE A 35 14.42 10.14 -5.34
CA PHE A 35 14.62 8.87 -4.63
C PHE A 35 16.10 8.47 -4.44
N ASN A 36 17.04 9.41 -4.62
CA ASN A 36 18.47 9.16 -4.39
C ASN A 36 18.83 9.12 -2.89
N GLU A 37 17.91 9.53 -2.01
CA GLU A 37 18.04 9.38 -0.57
C GLU A 37 17.82 7.90 -0.20
N PRO A 38 18.72 7.26 0.56
CA PRO A 38 18.45 5.92 1.07
C PRO A 38 17.20 6.00 1.93
N ILE A 39 16.14 5.27 1.56
CA ILE A 39 14.91 5.17 2.37
C ILE A 39 15.35 4.65 3.74
N THR A 40 15.42 5.54 4.73
CA THR A 40 15.73 5.14 6.08
C THR A 40 14.44 4.67 6.71
N SER A 41 14.51 3.72 7.65
CA SER A 41 13.34 3.24 8.40
C SER A 41 12.58 4.34 9.16
N GLN A 42 13.13 5.56 9.19
CA GLN A 42 12.57 6.75 9.81
C GLN A 42 11.54 7.47 8.92
N ASP A 43 11.49 7.12 7.63
CA ASP A 43 10.60 7.78 6.65
C ASP A 43 9.22 7.13 6.50
N PHE A 44 8.97 6.00 7.18
CA PHE A 44 7.66 5.36 7.20
C PHE A 44 6.80 5.95 8.32
N SER A 45 5.90 6.88 7.95
CA SER A 45 4.80 7.26 8.84
C SER A 45 3.99 6.01 9.19
N GLN A 46 3.66 5.86 10.48
CA GLN A 46 2.80 4.77 10.92
C GLN A 46 1.40 4.98 10.35
N LEU A 47 0.75 3.87 9.96
CA LEU A 47 -0.65 3.87 9.55
C LEU A 47 -1.54 4.32 10.72
N THR A 48 -2.50 5.16 10.40
CA THR A 48 -3.55 5.64 11.31
C THR A 48 -4.77 4.71 11.28
N CYS A 49 -5.66 4.86 12.27
CA CYS A 49 -6.91 4.10 12.27
C CYS A 49 -7.79 4.46 11.08
N GLU A 50 -7.80 5.72 10.67
CA GLU A 50 -8.61 6.25 9.57
C GLU A 50 -8.15 5.69 8.22
N GLU A 51 -6.83 5.63 7.99
CA GLU A 51 -6.27 5.01 6.79
C GLU A 51 -6.64 3.53 6.70
N VAL A 52 -6.49 2.78 7.80
CA VAL A 52 -6.81 1.36 7.83
C VAL A 52 -8.32 1.14 7.70
N GLU A 53 -9.16 1.98 8.29
CA GLU A 53 -10.62 1.92 8.12
C GLU A 53 -11.03 2.12 6.65
N GLY A 54 -10.38 3.05 5.94
CA GLY A 54 -10.55 3.24 4.50
C GLY A 54 -10.19 2.00 3.68
N LEU A 55 -9.18 1.24 4.09
CA LEU A 55 -8.78 -0.02 3.43
C LEU A 55 -9.76 -1.15 3.74
N ILE A 56 -10.09 -1.33 5.02
CA ILE A 56 -10.95 -2.40 5.52
C ILE A 56 -12.38 -2.26 4.99
N SER A 57 -12.90 -1.03 4.87
CA SER A 57 -14.24 -0.75 4.31
C SER A 57 -14.37 -1.14 2.84
N ASN A 58 -13.26 -1.16 2.08
CA ASN A 58 -13.24 -1.55 0.67
C ASN A 58 -13.17 -3.08 0.45
N ILE A 59 -13.03 -3.88 1.50
CA ILE A 59 -13.07 -5.34 1.39
C ILE A 59 -14.47 -5.76 0.93
N LYS A 60 -14.56 -6.45 -0.21
CA LYS A 60 -15.85 -6.91 -0.76
C LYS A 60 -16.36 -8.13 0.02
N PRO A 61 -17.65 -8.13 0.41
CA PRO A 61 -18.26 -9.33 0.99
C PRO A 61 -18.29 -10.46 -0.04
N ASN A 62 -18.32 -11.71 0.44
CA ASN A 62 -18.41 -12.93 -0.37
C ASN A 62 -17.26 -13.15 -1.37
N LYS A 63 -16.11 -12.47 -1.17
CA LYS A 63 -14.89 -12.82 -1.89
C LYS A 63 -14.35 -14.15 -1.34
N ALA A 64 -13.78 -14.99 -2.20
CA ALA A 64 -13.15 -16.23 -1.78
C ALA A 64 -12.09 -15.95 -0.70
N GLU A 65 -12.09 -16.79 0.33
CA GLU A 65 -11.14 -16.73 1.45
C GLU A 65 -9.71 -16.97 0.97
N GLY A 66 -8.75 -16.42 1.69
CA GLY A 66 -7.34 -16.71 1.45
C GLY A 66 -6.97 -18.12 1.90
N ILE A 67 -5.67 -18.43 1.86
CA ILE A 67 -5.13 -19.67 2.43
C ILE A 67 -5.41 -19.81 3.94
N ASP A 68 -5.72 -18.69 4.60
CA ASP A 68 -6.10 -18.61 6.00
C ASP A 68 -7.54 -19.06 6.29
N GLY A 69 -8.38 -19.21 5.26
CA GLY A 69 -9.79 -19.59 5.42
C GLY A 69 -10.61 -18.55 6.17
N LEU A 70 -10.15 -17.29 6.23
CA LEU A 70 -10.88 -16.22 6.90
C LEU A 70 -11.65 -15.38 5.88
N PRO A 71 -12.99 -15.27 6.03
CA PRO A 71 -13.77 -14.33 5.24
C PRO A 71 -13.31 -12.90 5.51
N GLY A 72 -13.31 -12.06 4.46
CA GLY A 72 -13.01 -10.63 4.61
C GLY A 72 -13.89 -9.91 5.63
N GLU A 73 -15.12 -10.39 5.84
CA GLU A 73 -16.02 -9.85 6.87
C GLU A 73 -15.55 -10.14 8.30
N ILE A 74 -14.88 -11.28 8.54
CA ILE A 74 -14.28 -11.57 9.85
C ILE A 74 -13.12 -10.62 10.11
N ILE A 75 -12.33 -10.29 9.09
CA ILE A 75 -11.24 -9.30 9.21
C ILE A 75 -11.80 -7.92 9.57
N LYS A 76 -12.91 -7.51 8.94
CA LYS A 76 -13.61 -6.27 9.30
C LYS A 76 -14.07 -6.27 10.76
N GLU A 77 -14.71 -7.35 11.20
CA GLU A 77 -15.18 -7.49 12.58
C GLU A 77 -14.02 -7.40 13.59
N ILE A 78 -12.90 -8.08 13.33
CA ILE A 78 -11.71 -8.00 14.19
C ILE A 78 -11.19 -6.57 14.28
N PHE A 79 -11.14 -5.84 13.16
CA PHE A 79 -10.75 -4.44 13.15
C PHE A 79 -11.70 -3.59 14.00
N PHE A 80 -13.02 -3.69 13.81
CA PHE A 80 -13.98 -2.89 14.56
C PHE A 80 -14.06 -3.27 16.05
N ALA A 81 -13.77 -4.53 16.41
CA ALA A 81 -13.70 -4.97 17.79
C ALA A 81 -12.54 -4.32 18.57
N ASN A 82 -11.38 -4.09 17.92
CA ASN A 82 -10.26 -3.38 18.53
C ASN A 82 -9.34 -2.71 17.51
N ARG A 83 -9.73 -1.51 17.06
CA ARG A 83 -9.05 -0.75 16.02
C ARG A 83 -7.57 -0.47 16.35
N ASN A 84 -7.29 0.00 17.56
CA ASN A 84 -5.93 0.34 17.98
C ASN A 84 -5.00 -0.88 17.96
N TRP A 85 -5.47 -2.01 18.48
CA TRP A 85 -4.67 -3.24 18.48
C TRP A 85 -4.37 -3.70 17.05
N PHE A 86 -5.37 -3.70 16.17
CA PHE A 86 -5.21 -4.14 14.79
C PHE A 86 -4.22 -3.26 14.01
N VAL A 87 -4.34 -1.94 14.15
CA VAL A 87 -3.45 -0.96 13.50
C VAL A 87 -2.01 -1.09 14.04
N ASN A 88 -1.85 -1.27 15.35
CA ASN A 88 -0.53 -1.50 15.96
C ASN A 88 0.11 -2.80 15.47
N LEU A 89 -0.67 -3.87 15.32
CA LEU A 89 -0.20 -5.12 14.73
C LEU A 89 0.25 -4.90 13.28
N LEU A 90 -0.56 -4.22 12.47
CA LEU A 90 -0.24 -3.96 11.06
C LEU A 90 1.04 -3.13 10.92
N ASN A 91 1.17 -2.06 11.71
CA ASN A 91 2.38 -1.23 11.76
C ASN A 91 3.61 -2.03 12.20
N TYR A 92 3.46 -2.93 13.18
CA TYR A 92 4.53 -3.82 13.61
C TYR A 92 4.98 -4.75 12.47
N LEU A 93 4.04 -5.39 11.77
CA LEU A 93 4.35 -6.30 10.66
C LEU A 93 5.06 -5.56 9.53
N LEU A 94 4.55 -4.40 9.14
CA LEU A 94 5.15 -3.56 8.08
C LEU A 94 6.55 -3.09 8.45
N LYS A 95 6.74 -2.59 9.67
CA LYS A 95 8.05 -2.13 10.15
C LYS A 95 9.11 -3.24 10.14
N ASN A 96 8.71 -4.48 10.41
CA ASN A 96 9.61 -5.62 10.44
C ASN A 96 9.69 -6.38 9.10
N GLY A 97 8.97 -5.93 8.06
CA GLY A 97 8.91 -6.61 6.77
C GLY A 97 8.35 -8.03 6.83
N ILE A 98 7.44 -8.30 7.78
CA ILE A 98 6.82 -9.61 7.97
C ILE A 98 5.59 -9.69 7.06
N PHE A 99 5.69 -10.50 6.01
CA PHE A 99 4.60 -10.74 5.07
C PHE A 99 4.20 -12.22 5.06
N PRO A 100 2.91 -12.54 4.85
CA PRO A 100 2.49 -13.92 4.68
C PRO A 100 3.23 -14.57 3.50
N PRO A 101 3.54 -15.88 3.57
CA PRO A 101 4.05 -16.62 2.42
C PRO A 101 3.01 -16.62 1.29
N CYS A 102 3.49 -16.45 0.06
CA CYS A 102 2.68 -16.48 -1.17
C CYS A 102 2.21 -17.89 -1.53
#